data_AF-A0A6G4AQR9-F1
#
_entry.id   AF-A0A6G4AQR9-F1
#
_cell.length_a   1.000
_cell.length_b   1.000
_cell.length_c   1.000
_cell.angle_alpha   90.00
_cell.angle_beta   90.00
_cell.angle_gamma   90.00
#
_symmetry.space_group_name_H-M   'P 1'
#
loop_
_entity.id
_entity.type
_entity.pdbx_description
1 polymer ?
#
loop_
_entity_poly.entity_id
_entity_poly.type
_entity_poly.pdbx_seq_one_letter_code
_entity_poly.pdbx_strand_id
1 'polypeptide(L)'
;MLDILSPTELPDGFAYPDIFVRAAESGLTSLEPWWLLEGDNLRARHSGLKERFPDRALVPFARREDNDDVACWDLENGKVCIIHDFSSPGREERGSFESFTDWLRAALEDFIEFE
;
A
#
# COMPACT_ATOMS: atom_id res chain seq x y z
N MET A 1 -9.84 -3.94 14.97
CA MET A 1 -9.13 -4.77 13.98
C MET A 1 -9.27 -4.02 12.67
N LEU A 2 -8.16 -3.82 11.96
CA LEU A 2 -8.18 -3.09 10.70
C LEU A 2 -9.08 -3.81 9.69
N ASP A 3 -9.96 -3.08 9.02
CA ASP A 3 -10.83 -3.64 7.97
C ASP A 3 -10.05 -3.73 6.64
N ILE A 4 -9.21 -4.75 6.52
CA ILE A 4 -8.40 -5.03 5.32
C ILE A 4 -9.17 -5.89 4.29
N LEU A 5 -8.63 -6.01 3.07
CA LEU A 5 -9.22 -6.87 2.04
C LEU A 5 -9.25 -8.32 2.54
N SER A 6 -10.43 -8.93 2.47
CA SER A 6 -10.64 -10.33 2.81
C SER A 6 -10.01 -11.26 1.77
N PRO A 7 -9.84 -12.57 2.08
CA PRO A 7 -9.35 -13.55 1.11
C PRO A 7 -10.18 -13.63 -0.17
N THR A 8 -11.46 -13.24 -0.15
CA THR A 8 -12.32 -13.20 -1.35
C THR A 8 -12.14 -11.94 -2.19
N GLU A 9 -11.54 -10.89 -1.64
CA GLU A 9 -11.23 -9.63 -2.32
C GLU A 9 -9.79 -9.59 -2.84
N LEU A 10 -8.91 -10.41 -2.24
CA LEU A 10 -7.51 -10.52 -2.63
C LEU A 10 -7.34 -11.34 -3.92
N PRO A 11 -6.31 -11.03 -4.73
CA PRO A 11 -5.92 -11.90 -5.84
C PRO A 11 -5.49 -13.29 -5.36
N ASP A 12 -5.81 -14.31 -6.17
CA ASP A 12 -5.52 -15.71 -5.85
C ASP A 12 -4.03 -15.93 -5.53
N GLY A 13 -3.76 -16.62 -4.42
CA GLY A 13 -2.41 -16.98 -3.99
C GLY A 13 -1.65 -15.89 -3.24
N PHE A 14 -2.24 -14.70 -3.06
CA PHE A 14 -1.68 -13.68 -2.17
C PHE A 14 -2.08 -13.93 -0.71
N ALA A 15 -1.09 -13.80 0.19
CA ALA A 15 -1.30 -13.76 1.62
C ALA A 15 -0.53 -12.57 2.20
N TYR A 16 -1.13 -11.90 3.18
CA TYR A 16 -0.45 -10.82 3.87
C TYR A 16 0.79 -11.33 4.61
N PRO A 17 1.91 -10.60 4.58
CA PRO A 17 3.05 -10.90 5.43
C PRO A 17 2.67 -10.83 6.91
N ASP A 18 3.14 -11.78 7.73
CA ASP A 18 2.84 -11.82 9.18
C ASP A 18 3.17 -10.49 9.89
N ILE A 19 4.24 -9.82 9.45
CA ILE A 19 4.66 -8.53 10.01
C ILE A 19 3.67 -7.40 9.70
N PHE A 20 2.99 -7.43 8.56
CA PHE A 20 1.92 -6.47 8.24
C PHE A 20 0.73 -6.69 9.17
N VAL A 21 0.30 -7.94 9.33
CA VAL A 21 -0.79 -8.30 10.25
C VAL A 21 -0.46 -7.85 11.67
N ARG A 22 0.75 -8.15 12.15
CA ARG A 22 1.19 -7.72 13.49
C ARG A 22 1.22 -6.20 13.65
N ALA A 23 1.68 -5.46 12.63
CA ALA A 23 1.72 -3.99 12.67
C ALA A 23 0.30 -3.41 12.76
N ALA A 24 -0.63 -3.92 11.95
CA ALA A 24 -2.03 -3.50 11.96
C ALA A 24 -2.71 -3.83 13.31
N GLU A 25 -2.48 -5.02 13.87
CA GLU A 25 -3.00 -5.41 15.19
C GLU A 25 -2.41 -4.58 16.34
N SER A 26 -1.18 -4.11 16.21
CA SER A 26 -0.51 -3.27 17.21
C SER A 26 -0.94 -1.80 17.15
N GLY A 27 -1.79 -1.41 16.19
CA GLY A 27 -2.19 -0.01 15.99
C GLY A 27 -1.14 0.85 15.28
N LEU A 28 -0.14 0.23 14.62
CA LEU A 28 0.85 0.95 13.82
C LEU A 28 0.28 1.31 12.45
N THR A 29 -0.78 2.12 12.47
CA THR A 29 -1.63 2.43 11.31
C THR A 29 -1.45 3.85 10.80
N SER A 30 -0.84 4.69 11.62
CA SER A 30 -0.74 6.13 11.43
C SER A 30 0.72 6.54 11.64
N LEU A 31 1.45 6.63 10.53
CA LEU A 31 2.85 7.02 10.45
C LEU A 31 2.94 8.25 9.54
N GLU A 32 2.27 9.34 9.94
CA GLU A 32 2.18 10.59 9.15
C GLU A 32 3.54 10.93 8.52
N PRO A 33 3.64 11.00 7.18
CA PRO A 33 2.55 11.22 6.23
C PRO A 33 1.85 9.95 5.70
N TRP A 34 2.25 8.75 6.14
CA TRP A 34 1.67 7.49 5.72
C TRP A 34 0.53 7.00 6.62
N TRP A 35 -0.55 6.58 6.00
CA TRP A 35 -1.74 6.07 6.66
C TRP A 35 -2.13 4.73 6.05
N LEU A 36 -2.26 3.69 6.88
CA LEU A 36 -2.79 2.41 6.40
C LEU A 36 -4.22 2.59 5.91
N LEU A 37 -4.53 1.96 4.79
CA LEU A 37 -5.86 1.97 4.19
C LEU A 37 -6.70 0.86 4.83
N GLU A 38 -7.95 1.19 5.12
CA GLU A 38 -8.95 0.24 5.61
C GLU A 38 -10.35 0.57 5.09
N GLY A 39 -11.27 -0.38 5.25
CA GLY A 39 -12.68 -0.21 4.98
C GLY A 39 -12.97 0.16 3.52
N ASP A 40 -13.95 1.04 3.35
CA ASP A 40 -14.37 1.51 2.03
C ASP A 40 -13.28 2.32 1.32
N ASN A 41 -12.40 3.00 2.06
CA ASN A 41 -11.28 3.74 1.47
C ASN A 41 -10.28 2.78 0.81
N LEU A 42 -9.96 1.66 1.45
CA LEU A 42 -9.11 0.62 0.89
C LEU A 42 -9.73 0.02 -0.37
N ARG A 43 -11.01 -0.38 -0.31
CA ARG A 43 -11.73 -0.98 -1.45
C ARG A 43 -11.85 -0.02 -2.63
N ALA A 44 -12.20 1.24 -2.38
CA ALA A 44 -12.29 2.27 -3.41
C ALA A 44 -10.92 2.50 -4.06
N ARG A 45 -9.84 2.54 -3.26
CA ARG A 45 -8.48 2.70 -3.78
C ARG A 45 -8.05 1.48 -4.60
N HIS A 46 -8.35 0.27 -4.14
CA HIS A 46 -8.05 -0.97 -4.85
C HIS A 46 -8.76 -1.04 -6.21
N SER A 47 -10.07 -0.72 -6.26
CA SER A 47 -10.81 -0.65 -7.54
C SER A 47 -10.26 0.43 -8.46
N GLY A 48 -9.98 1.62 -7.92
CA GLY A 48 -9.46 2.74 -8.71
C GLY A 48 -8.09 2.47 -9.32
N LEU A 49 -7.17 1.87 -8.56
CA LEU A 49 -5.87 1.46 -9.08
C LEU A 49 -6.02 0.42 -10.19
N LYS A 50 -6.92 -0.54 -10.04
CA LYS A 50 -7.20 -1.56 -11.06
C LYS A 50 -7.78 -0.96 -12.34
N GLU A 51 -8.61 0.06 -12.23
CA GLU A 51 -9.17 0.78 -13.39
C GLU A 51 -8.11 1.63 -14.11
N ARG A 52 -7.24 2.31 -13.35
CA ARG A 52 -6.21 3.21 -13.90
C ARG A 52 -5.00 2.46 -14.45
N PHE A 53 -4.61 1.38 -13.80
CA PHE A 53 -3.43 0.58 -14.14
C PHE A 53 -3.84 -0.90 -14.36
N PRO A 54 -4.66 -1.19 -15.39
CA PRO A 54 -5.23 -2.53 -15.59
C PRO A 54 -4.18 -3.61 -15.90
N ASP A 55 -2.99 -3.21 -16.37
CA ASP A 55 -1.87 -4.10 -16.66
C ASP A 55 -0.97 -4.36 -15.43
N ARG A 56 -1.36 -3.89 -14.24
CA ARG A 56 -0.62 -4.07 -12.99
C ARG A 56 -1.44 -4.89 -11.99
N ALA A 57 -0.81 -5.88 -11.36
CA ALA A 57 -1.42 -6.61 -10.24
C ALA A 57 -1.03 -5.97 -8.89
N LEU A 58 -1.76 -4.93 -8.49
CA LEU A 58 -1.48 -4.14 -7.29
C LEU A 58 -2.51 -4.37 -6.18
N VAL A 59 -2.03 -4.51 -4.95
CA VAL A 59 -2.87 -4.50 -3.74
C VAL A 59 -2.44 -3.33 -2.86
N PRO A 60 -3.22 -2.24 -2.76
CA PRO A 60 -2.85 -1.09 -1.93
C PRO A 60 -2.94 -1.40 -0.44
N PHE A 61 -2.12 -0.72 0.37
CA PHE A 61 -2.18 -0.87 1.82
C PHE A 61 -1.90 0.40 2.61
N ALA A 62 -1.25 1.39 2.02
CA ALA A 62 -1.08 2.69 2.65
C ALA A 62 -1.24 3.80 1.62
N ARG A 63 -1.74 4.95 2.05
CA ARG A 63 -1.70 6.20 1.29
C ARG A 63 -0.78 7.18 1.98
N ARG A 64 -0.14 8.05 1.21
CA ARG A 64 0.45 9.27 1.72
C ARG A 64 -0.62 10.35 1.83
N GLU A 65 -0.49 11.28 2.77
CA GLU A 65 -1.47 12.36 2.98
C GLU A 65 -1.16 13.63 2.20
N ASP A 66 0.12 13.93 2.01
CA ASP A 66 0.59 15.16 1.37
C ASP A 66 0.60 15.08 -0.17
N ASN A 67 0.34 13.90 -0.74
CA ASN A 67 0.27 13.67 -2.18
C ASN A 67 -0.59 12.43 -2.52
N ASP A 68 -0.67 12.09 -3.81
CA ASP A 68 -1.46 10.95 -4.32
C ASP A 68 -0.69 9.61 -4.32
N ASP A 69 0.38 9.49 -3.53
CA ASP A 69 1.18 8.27 -3.48
C ASP A 69 0.51 7.18 -2.63
N VAL A 70 0.66 5.95 -3.11
CA VAL A 70 0.04 4.75 -2.54
C VAL A 70 1.07 3.65 -2.49
N ALA A 71 1.31 3.13 -1.29
CA ALA A 71 2.11 1.93 -1.13
C ALA A 71 1.25 0.71 -1.46
N CYS A 72 1.75 -0.11 -2.38
CA CYS A 72 1.08 -1.30 -2.87
C CYS A 72 2.00 -2.52 -2.80
N TRP A 73 1.44 -3.70 -2.54
CA TRP A 73 2.10 -4.93 -2.95
C TRP A 73 1.97 -5.08 -4.46
N ASP A 74 3.09 -5.33 -5.09
CA ASP A 74 3.22 -5.66 -6.49
C ASP A 74 3.32 -7.17 -6.64
N LEU A 75 2.22 -7.81 -7.04
CA LEU A 75 2.13 -9.27 -7.07
C LEU A 75 2.92 -9.90 -8.21
N GLU A 76 3.23 -9.13 -9.26
CA GLU A 76 4.01 -9.62 -10.39
C GLU A 76 5.50 -9.66 -10.06
N ASN A 77 6.00 -8.63 -9.36
CA ASN A 77 7.42 -8.52 -9.03
C ASN A 77 7.75 -9.03 -7.62
N GLY A 78 6.75 -9.29 -6.78
CA GLY A 78 6.94 -9.76 -5.40
C GLY A 78 7.54 -8.70 -4.48
N LYS A 79 7.25 -7.42 -4.73
CA LYS A 79 7.84 -6.26 -4.02
C LYS A 79 6.75 -5.35 -3.45
N VAL A 80 7.16 -4.34 -2.70
CA VAL A 80 6.33 -3.17 -2.42
C VAL A 80 6.72 -2.06 -3.39
N CYS A 81 5.74 -1.38 -3.98
CA CYS A 81 5.96 -0.23 -4.84
C CYS A 81 5.18 0.99 -4.34
N ILE A 82 5.69 2.18 -4.64
CA ILE A 82 5.00 3.45 -4.43
C ILE A 82 4.43 3.90 -5.76
N ILE A 83 3.11 3.96 -5.83
CA ILE A 83 2.33 4.29 -7.02
C ILE A 83 1.68 5.65 -6.84
N HIS A 84 1.99 6.57 -7.74
CA HIS A 84 1.30 7.86 -7.83
C HIS A 84 -0.03 7.67 -8.57
N ASP A 85 -1.13 7.55 -7.81
CA ASP A 85 -2.39 6.95 -8.23
C ASP A 85 -3.04 7.59 -9.47
N PHE A 86 -2.90 8.91 -9.64
CA PHE A 86 -3.48 9.65 -10.76
C PHE A 86 -2.50 9.97 -11.89
N SER A 87 -1.34 9.30 -11.91
CA SER A 87 -0.39 9.41 -13.02
C SER A 87 -0.89 8.68 -14.27
N SER A 88 -0.29 8.98 -15.42
CA SER A 88 -0.49 8.17 -16.63
C SER A 88 0.20 6.81 -16.46
N PRO A 89 -0.37 5.71 -17.01
CA PRO A 89 0.27 4.40 -17.00
C PRO A 89 1.69 4.42 -17.58
N GLY A 90 2.61 3.70 -16.94
CA GLY A 90 4.05 3.69 -17.23
C GLY A 90 4.83 4.87 -16.60
N ARG A 91 4.20 5.71 -15.79
CA ARG A 91 4.83 6.86 -15.10
C ARG A 91 4.42 6.99 -13.64
N GLU A 92 3.71 6.00 -13.12
CA GLU A 92 3.11 6.00 -11.79
C GLU A 92 4.12 5.61 -10.70
N GLU A 93 5.10 4.77 -11.00
CA GLU A 93 6.05 4.30 -9.98
C GLU A 93 6.99 5.43 -9.53
N ARG A 94 7.13 5.59 -8.20
CA ARG A 94 8.02 6.56 -7.55
C ARG A 94 9.17 5.90 -6.79
N GLY A 95 9.05 4.61 -6.52
CA GLY A 95 10.07 3.83 -5.83
C GLY A 95 9.54 2.43 -5.52
N SER A 96 10.45 1.55 -5.10
CA SER A 96 10.12 0.20 -4.67
C SER A 96 11.01 -0.26 -3.52
N PHE A 97 10.51 -1.25 -2.79
CA PHE A 97 11.14 -1.87 -1.64
C PHE A 97 11.05 -3.40 -1.80
N GLU A 98 12.07 -4.12 -1.36
CA GLU A 98 12.09 -5.58 -1.44
C GLU A 98 11.02 -6.24 -0.57
N SER A 99 10.55 -5.57 0.49
CA SER A 99 9.56 -6.10 1.41
C SER A 99 8.73 -5.02 2.10
N PHE A 100 7.62 -5.43 2.73
CA PHE A 100 6.86 -4.56 3.64
C PHE A 100 7.71 -4.04 4.80
N THR A 101 8.67 -4.83 5.30
CA THR A 101 9.55 -4.38 6.39
C THR A 101 10.47 -3.26 5.94
N ASP A 102 10.99 -3.32 4.71
CA ASP A 102 11.84 -2.27 4.17
C ASP A 102 11.04 -0.98 3.93
N TRP A 103 9.81 -1.11 3.40
CA TRP A 103 8.87 0.02 3.34
C TRP A 103 8.56 0.59 4.72
N LEU A 104 8.29 -0.26 5.72
CA LEU A 104 7.94 0.19 7.07
C LEU A 104 9.08 0.97 7.73
N ARG A 105 10.34 0.57 7.49
CA ARG A 105 11.49 1.36 7.95
C ARG A 105 11.52 2.74 7.30
N ALA A 106 11.34 2.81 5.98
CA ALA A 106 11.29 4.08 5.27
C ALA A 106 10.12 4.97 5.73
N ALA A 107 8.93 4.40 5.94
CA ALA A 107 7.77 5.12 6.44
C ALA A 107 7.99 5.66 7.87
N LEU A 108 8.79 4.96 8.69
CA LEU A 108 9.18 5.45 10.01
C LEU A 108 10.20 6.59 9.94
N GLU A 109 11.15 6.54 9.00
CA GLU A 109 12.05 7.68 8.76
C GLU A 109 11.25 8.89 8.26
N ASP A 110 10.34 8.70 7.30
CA ASP A 110 9.41 9.76 6.86
C ASP A 110 8.64 10.34 8.05
N PHE A 111 8.14 9.51 8.97
CA PHE A 111 7.44 9.96 10.17
C PHE A 111 8.30 10.77 11.13
N ILE A 112 9.60 10.46 11.23
CA ILE A 112 10.54 11.21 12.07
C ILE A 112 10.87 12.56 11.43
N GLU A 113 10.95 12.61 10.11
CA GLU A 113 11.33 13.80 9.34
C GLU A 113 10.15 14.74 9.03
N PHE A 114 8.91 14.27 9.11
CA PHE A 114 7.72 15.04 8.80
C PHE A 114 7.45 16.11 9.87
N GLU A 115 7.31 17.38 9.45
CA GLU A 115 7.05 18.55 10.31
C GLU A 115 5.61 19.09 10.19
#